data_AF-A0A519FW37-F1
#
_entry.id   AF-A0A519FW37-F1
#
_cell.length_a   1.000
_cell.length_b   1.000
_cell.length_c   1.000
_cell.angle_alpha   90.00
_cell.angle_beta   90.00
_cell.angle_gamma   90.00
#
_symmetry.space_group_name_H-M   'P 1'
#
loop_
_entity.id
_entity.type
_entity.pdbx_description
1 polymer ?
#
loop_
_entity_poly.entity_id
_entity_poly.type
_entity_poly.pdbx_seq_one_letter_code
_entity_poly.pdbx_strand_id
1 'polypeptide(L)' 'GYSNSVGNLSKVSLDSDNVFGDGWDAELATVSGEPATGMTISITIGVAEKSANTQSAPSGPGGGGGQPPAGAPGR' A
#
# COMPACT_ATOMS: atom_id res chain seq x y z
N GLY A 1 -3.05 -32.76 -15.57
CA GLY A 1 -2.24 -31.64 -15.05
C GLY A 1 -3.13 -30.70 -14.24
N TYR A 2 -2.56 -30.00 -13.24
CA TYR A 2 -3.19 -29.01 -12.32
C TYR A 2 -4.57 -29.31 -11.70
N SER A 3 -5.16 -30.48 -11.93
CA SER A 3 -6.49 -30.85 -11.44
C SER A 3 -6.62 -30.73 -9.92
N ASN A 4 -5.57 -31.06 -9.17
CA ASN A 4 -5.53 -30.85 -7.72
C ASN A 4 -5.46 -29.36 -7.33
N SER A 5 -4.84 -28.52 -8.16
CA SER A 5 -4.74 -27.07 -7.93
C SER A 5 -6.07 -26.35 -8.15
N VAL A 6 -6.95 -26.87 -9.02
CA VAL A 6 -8.28 -26.28 -9.28
C VAL A 6 -9.09 -26.18 -7.98
N GLY A 7 -9.04 -27.19 -7.11
CA GLY A 7 -9.73 -27.16 -5.83
C GLY A 7 -9.14 -26.17 -4.81
N ASN A 8 -7.90 -25.72 -5.01
CA ASN A 8 -7.33 -24.63 -4.20
C ASN A 8 -7.73 -23.27 -4.77
N LEU A 9 -7.72 -23.12 -6.11
CA LEU A 9 -8.16 -21.89 -6.76
C LEU A 9 -9.65 -21.60 -6.52
N SER A 10 -10.50 -22.62 -6.44
CA SER A 10 -11.93 -22.43 -6.17
C SER A 10 -12.25 -21.89 -4.77
N LYS A 11 -11.25 -21.80 -3.88
CA LYS A 11 -11.40 -21.25 -2.52
C LYS A 11 -11.00 -19.77 -2.44
N VAL A 12 -10.46 -19.21 -3.52
CA VAL A 12 -10.06 -17.80 -3.57
C VAL A 12 -11.30 -16.94 -3.77
N SER A 13 -11.49 -15.94 -2.92
CA SER A 13 -12.53 -14.92 -3.05
C SER A 13 -11.98 -13.57 -2.60
N LEU A 14 -12.44 -12.50 -3.24
CA LEU A 14 -12.15 -11.13 -2.83
C LEU A 14 -12.91 -10.75 -1.55
N ASP A 15 -14.13 -11.25 -1.38
CA ASP A 15 -14.98 -10.92 -0.22
C ASP A 15 -14.39 -11.39 1.11
N SER A 16 -13.60 -12.47 1.08
CA SER A 16 -12.92 -13.02 2.27
C SER A 16 -11.43 -12.70 2.31
N ASP A 17 -10.93 -11.86 1.39
CA ASP A 17 -9.54 -11.48 1.35
C ASP A 17 -9.21 -10.47 2.46
N ASN A 18 -8.01 -10.57 3.04
CA ASN A 18 -7.60 -9.71 4.15
C ASN A 18 -7.36 -8.25 3.74
N VAL A 19 -7.15 -7.99 2.45
CA VAL A 19 -6.84 -6.66 1.89
C VAL A 19 -8.03 -6.13 1.10
N PHE A 20 -8.66 -6.97 0.29
CA PHE A 20 -9.70 -6.54 -0.66
C PHE A 20 -11.14 -6.73 -0.15
N GLY A 21 -11.32 -7.40 1.00
CA GLY A 21 -12.64 -7.76 1.52
C GLY A 21 -13.50 -6.58 1.98
N ASP A 22 -12.93 -5.38 2.14
CA ASP A 22 -13.63 -4.20 2.63
C ASP A 22 -14.08 -3.21 1.54
N GLY A 23 -13.79 -3.47 0.26
CA GLY A 23 -14.21 -2.58 -0.82
C GLY A 23 -13.43 -2.71 -2.13
N TRP A 24 -13.28 -3.93 -2.66
CA TRP A 24 -12.53 -4.17 -3.90
C TRP A 24 -13.12 -3.51 -5.15
N ASP A 25 -14.39 -3.15 -5.13
CA ASP A 25 -15.12 -2.59 -6.26
C ASP A 25 -14.54 -1.26 -6.75
N ALA A 26 -13.95 -0.47 -5.84
CA ALA A 26 -13.26 0.77 -6.18
C ALA A 26 -11.83 0.55 -6.70
N GLU A 27 -11.25 -0.63 -6.49
CA GLU A 27 -9.83 -0.92 -6.70
C GLU A 27 -9.56 -1.88 -7.87
N LEU A 28 -10.61 -2.48 -8.44
CA LEU A 28 -10.48 -3.32 -9.61
C LEU A 28 -10.65 -2.55 -10.92
N ALA A 29 -9.71 -2.80 -11.83
CA ALA A 29 -9.75 -2.28 -13.17
C ALA A 29 -10.83 -2.94 -14.03
N THR A 30 -11.42 -2.18 -14.95
CA THR A 30 -12.11 -2.77 -16.09
C THR A 30 -11.09 -3.34 -17.06
N VAL A 31 -11.25 -4.61 -17.43
CA VAL A 31 -10.38 -5.32 -18.37
C VAL A 31 -11.18 -5.72 -19.60
N SER A 32 -10.62 -5.48 -20.78
CA SER A 32 -11.20 -5.89 -22.06
C SER A 32 -10.13 -6.47 -22.98
N GLY A 33 -10.51 -7.42 -23.83
CA GLY A 33 -9.59 -8.13 -24.73
C GLY A 33 -9.30 -9.54 -24.24
N GLU A 34 -8.39 -10.23 -24.93
CA GLU A 34 -8.08 -11.65 -24.70
C GLU A 34 -6.59 -11.83 -24.43
N PRO A 35 -6.17 -12.73 -23.52
CA PRO A 35 -4.76 -12.94 -23.22
C PRO A 35 -3.89 -13.26 -24.44
N ALA A 36 -4.44 -13.99 -25.41
CA ALA A 36 -3.72 -14.39 -26.63
C ALA A 36 -3.48 -13.23 -27.61
N THR A 37 -4.34 -12.22 -27.62
CA THR A 37 -4.30 -11.10 -28.58
C THR A 37 -3.97 -9.76 -27.94
N GLY A 38 -3.91 -9.71 -26.61
CA GLY A 38 -3.68 -8.51 -25.82
C GLY A 38 -4.92 -8.07 -25.03
N MET A 39 -4.66 -7.49 -23.86
CA MET A 39 -5.67 -6.96 -22.95
C MET A 39 -5.43 -5.47 -22.71
N THR A 40 -6.52 -4.71 -22.64
CA THR A 40 -6.53 -3.32 -22.16
C THR A 40 -7.11 -3.30 -20.76
N ILE A 41 -6.42 -2.62 -19.85
CA ILE A 41 -6.74 -2.53 -18.44
C ILE A 41 -6.88 -1.05 -18.10
N SER A 42 -8.02 -0.64 -17.53
CA SER A 42 -8.27 0.74 -17.14
C SER A 42 -8.86 0.81 -15.73
N ILE A 43 -8.25 1.65 -14.90
CA ILE A 43 -8.71 1.96 -13.54
C ILE A 43 -8.67 3.47 -13.33
N THR A 44 -9.72 4.01 -12.72
CA THR A 44 -9.78 5.44 -12.39
C THR A 44 -9.45 5.60 -10.91
N ILE A 45 -8.35 6.29 -10.61
CA ILE A 45 -7.92 6.54 -9.24
C ILE A 45 -8.25 7.99 -8.87
N GLY A 46 -9.16 8.15 -7.90
CA GLY A 46 -9.41 9.44 -7.28
C GLY A 46 -8.24 9.82 -6.37
N VAL A 47 -7.54 10.90 -6.70
CA VAL A 47 -6.49 11.47 -5.84
C VAL A 47 -7.00 12.73 -5.17
N ALA A 48 -6.75 12.86 -3.87
CA ALA A 48 -7.06 14.09 -3.15
C ALA A 48 -6.13 15.23 -3.60
N GLU A 49 -6.58 16.47 -3.36
CA GLU A 49 -5.75 17.66 -3.53
C GLU A 49 -4.47 17.54 -2.69
N LYS A 50 -3.34 18.02 -3.22
CA LYS A 50 -2.04 17.93 -2.54
C LYS A 50 -2.08 18.51 -1.12
N SER A 51 -2.88 19.57 -0.90
CA SER A 51 -3.06 20.22 0.40
C SER A 51 -3.64 19.30 1.48
N ALA A 52 -4.33 18.22 1.10
CA ALA A 52 -4.87 17.22 2.02
C ALA A 52 -3.81 16.23 2.52
N ASN A 53 -2.61 16.19 1.94
CA ASN A 53 -1.50 15.36 2.43
C ASN A 53 -0.88 15.98 3.69
N THR A 54 -1.51 15.78 4.85
CA THR A 54 -1.11 16.35 6.14
C THR A 54 -0.09 15.48 6.88
N GLN A 55 0.81 14.80 6.16
CA GLN A 55 1.78 13.91 6.80
C GLN A 55 2.61 14.69 7.82
N SER A 56 2.42 14.36 9.09
CA SER A 56 3.20 14.94 10.16
C SER A 56 4.63 14.45 10.05
N ALA A 57 5.60 15.34 10.27
CA ALA A 57 6.97 14.92 10.48
C ALA A 57 7.00 13.90 11.62
N PRO A 58 7.81 12.82 11.54
CA PRO A 58 8.02 11.94 12.66
C PRO A 58 8.37 12.78 13.89
N SER A 59 7.76 12.48 15.03
CA SER A 59 8.14 13.11 16.29
C SER A 59 9.61 12.80 16.53
N GLY A 60 10.49 13.76 16.25
CA GLY A 60 11.88 13.67 16.66
C GLY A 60 11.93 13.52 18.18
N PRO A 61 12.92 12.80 18.74
CA PRO A 61 13.12 12.76 20.18
C PRO A 61 13.11 14.20 20.72
N GLY A 62 12.23 14.45 21.68
CA GLY A 62 11.77 15.78 22.06
C GLY A 62 12.88 16.83 22.18
N GLY A 63 12.54 18.05 21.77
CA GLY A 63 13.31 19.26 22.01
C GLY A 63 13.54 19.48 23.51
N GLY A 64 14.62 18.89 24.02
CA GLY A 64 15.33 19.33 25.21
C GLY A 64 16.75 19.59 24.77
N GLY A 65 17.12 20.86 24.64
CA GLY A 65 18.51 21.26 24.40
C GLY A 65 19.39 20.75 25.54
N GLY A 66 19.99 19.57 25.35
CA GLY A 66 21.07 19.09 26.20
C GLY A 66 22.28 19.96 25.95
N GLN A 67 22.66 20.77 26.93
CA GLN A 67 23.90 21.54 26.91
C GLN A 67 25.07 20.60 26.60
N PRO A 68 25.94 20.90 25.61
CA PRO A 68 27.07 20.04 25.29
C PRO A 68 27.98 19.87 26.52
N PRO A 69 28.57 18.68 26.74
CA PRO A 69 29.50 18.45 27.84
C PRO A 69 30.66 19.44 27.75
N ALA A 70 30.96 20.15 28.83
CA ALA A 70 32.18 20.93 28.93
C ALA A 70 33.37 19.98 28.76
N GLY A 71 34.27 20.30 27.82
CA GLY A 71 35.42 19.47 27.48
C GLY A 71 36.24 19.06 28.70
N ALA A 72 36.70 17.82 28.70
CA ALA A 72 37.57 17.29 29.76
C ALA A 72 38.86 18.15 29.85
N PRO A 73 39.39 18.42 31.07
CA PRO A 73 40.67 19.08 31.23
C PRO A 73 41.76 18.29 30.50
N GLY A 74 42.50 18.97 29.63
CA GLY A 74 43.66 18.40 28.96
C GLY A 74 44.66 17.85 29.98
N ARG A 75 45.23 16.68 29.66
CA ARG A 75 46.46 16.19 30.28
C ARG A 75 47.66 16.66 29.47
#